data_AF-A0AAD7AHQ5-F1
#
_entry.id   AF-A0AAD7AHQ5-F1
#
_cell.length_a   1.000
_cell.length_b   1.000
_cell.length_c   1.000
_cell.angle_alpha   90.00
_cell.angle_beta   90.00
_cell.angle_gamma   90.00
#
_symmetry.space_group_name_H-M   'P 1'
#
loop_
_entity.id
_entity.type
_entity.pdbx_description
1 polymer ?
#
loop_
_entity_poly.entity_id
_entity_poly.type
_entity_poly.pdbx_seq_one_letter_code
_entity_poly.pdbx_strand_id
1 'polypeptide(L)'
;MIITAILTFGTSIAFWLVVPDSPTSAWFLTPQERVVSVMRLKANQTGVENKHFKKEQYVCEASVLQNDASRIYRMIEALLDPKTWLFALLSGLANVPKGLSNQSAVIIASIRFSILQTTLLGCVIGVGETVVIWTTCVISSRTGSRAWVIFVYYLPNNLGTILASTLPWTN
;
A
#
# COMPACT_ATOMS: atom_id res chain seq x y z
N MET A 1 17.18 8.40 -12.74
CA MET A 1 16.92 7.10 -12.09
C MET A 1 18.08 6.62 -11.21
N ILE A 2 19.35 6.89 -11.53
CA ILE A 2 20.48 6.51 -10.64
C ILE A 2 20.56 7.42 -9.41
N ILE A 3 20.42 8.74 -9.57
CA ILE A 3 20.49 9.71 -8.45
C ILE A 3 19.40 9.43 -7.41
N THR A 4 18.18 9.19 -7.87
CA THR A 4 17.05 8.83 -6.99
C THR A 4 17.28 7.51 -6.28
N ALA A 5 17.89 6.51 -6.93
CA ALA A 5 18.21 5.23 -6.29
C ALA A 5 19.24 5.38 -5.16
N ILE A 6 20.30 6.16 -5.38
CA ILE A 6 21.32 6.43 -4.36
C ILE A 6 20.71 7.17 -3.16
N LEU A 7 19.86 8.16 -3.41
CA LEU A 7 19.16 8.89 -2.36
C LEU A 7 18.26 7.95 -1.55
N THR A 8 17.41 7.15 -2.19
CA THR A 8 16.52 6.21 -1.51
C THR A 8 17.31 5.18 -0.69
N PHE A 9 18.36 4.60 -1.27
CA PHE A 9 19.20 3.62 -0.58
C PHE A 9 19.92 4.23 0.63
N GLY A 10 20.49 5.43 0.47
CA GLY A 10 21.11 6.17 1.57
C GLY A 10 20.11 6.48 2.70
N THR A 11 18.91 6.95 2.36
CA THR A 11 17.87 7.20 3.36
C THR A 11 17.39 5.92 4.04
N SER A 12 17.34 4.79 3.34
CA SER A 12 16.98 3.49 3.93
C SER A 12 18.01 3.01 4.94
N ILE A 13 19.30 3.16 4.65
CA ILE A 13 20.39 2.81 5.59
C ILE A 13 20.33 3.73 6.81
N ALA A 14 20.17 5.04 6.60
CA ALA A 14 20.04 6.00 7.69
C ALA A 14 18.82 5.67 8.57
N PHE A 15 17.69 5.33 7.97
CA PHE A 15 16.48 4.93 8.70
C PHE A 15 16.71 3.66 9.51
N TRP A 16 17.37 2.65 8.93
CA TRP A 16 17.70 1.40 9.62
C TRP A 16 18.61 1.60 10.83
N LEU A 17 19.54 2.57 10.77
CA LEU A 17 20.43 2.88 11.89
C LEU A 17 19.79 3.79 12.95
N VAL A 18 18.92 4.70 12.55
CA VAL A 18 18.36 5.73 13.44
C VAL A 18 17.05 5.29 14.10
N VAL A 19 16.22 4.52 13.37
CA VAL A 19 14.86 4.20 13.79
C VAL A 19 14.80 2.84 14.48
N PRO A 20 14.39 2.81 15.76
CA PRO A 20 14.25 1.57 16.51
C PRO A 20 13.03 0.76 16.04
N ASP A 21 13.21 -0.55 15.85
CA ASP A 21 12.18 -1.47 15.31
C ASP A 21 10.89 -1.53 16.14
N SER A 22 10.93 -1.14 17.41
CA SER A 22 9.77 -1.22 18.31
C SER A 22 9.72 -0.06 19.30
N PRO A 23 8.51 0.37 19.72
CA PRO A 23 8.33 1.42 20.73
C PRO A 23 8.89 1.04 22.10
N THR A 24 9.12 -0.26 22.35
CA THR A 24 9.77 -0.80 23.55
C THR A 24 11.30 -0.63 23.51
N SER A 25 11.90 -0.72 22.32
CA SER A 25 13.34 -0.49 22.06
C SER A 25 13.68 0.96 21.74
N ALA A 26 12.70 1.86 21.75
CA ALA A 26 12.90 3.23 21.34
C ALA A 26 13.80 4.01 22.31
N TRP A 27 15.01 4.30 21.86
CA TRP A 27 16.04 4.97 22.67
C TRP A 27 15.68 6.41 23.04
N PHE A 28 14.80 7.06 22.27
CA PHE A 28 14.31 8.42 22.51
C PHE A 28 13.20 8.51 23.57
N LEU A 29 12.51 7.41 23.90
CA LEU A 29 11.35 7.44 24.81
C LEU A 29 11.75 7.08 26.24
N THR A 30 11.27 7.86 27.22
CA THR A 30 11.38 7.52 28.65
C THR A 30 10.50 6.31 28.98
N PRO A 31 10.80 5.55 30.07
CA PRO A 31 10.03 4.35 30.42
C PRO A 31 8.52 4.59 30.54
N GLN A 32 8.09 5.77 31.02
CA GLN A 32 6.68 6.13 31.14
C GLN A 32 6.03 6.41 29.78
N GLU A 33 6.72 7.11 28.88
CA GLU A 33 6.20 7.41 27.53
C GLU A 33 6.12 6.16 26.63
N ARG A 34 6.99 5.18 26.86
CA ARG A 34 6.89 3.86 26.18
C ARG A 34 5.57 3.17 26.53
N VAL A 35 5.15 3.21 27.79
CA VAL A 35 3.88 2.60 28.24
C VAL A 35 2.68 3.30 27.59
N VAL A 36 2.69 4.64 27.54
CA VAL A 36 1.63 5.42 26.87
C VAL A 36 1.57 5.10 25.37
N SER A 37 2.73 4.96 24.71
CA SER A 37 2.81 4.61 23.30
C SER A 37 2.23 3.21 23.02
N VAL A 38 2.59 2.23 23.84
CA VAL A 38 2.03 0.86 23.76
C VAL A 38 0.52 0.84 23.98
N MET A 39 0.00 1.64 24.91
CA MET A 39 -1.46 1.75 25.13
C MET A 39 -2.18 2.37 23.92
N ARG A 40 -1.57 3.33 23.22
CA ARG A 40 -2.11 3.90 21.98
C ARG A 40 -2.15 2.87 20.84
N LEU A 41 -1.10 2.06 20.69
CA LEU A 41 -1.08 0.95 19.73
C LEU A 41 -2.20 -0.07 20.00
N LYS A 42 -2.40 -0.42 21.28
CA LYS A 42 -3.51 -1.28 21.71
C LYS A 42 -4.88 -0.69 21.37
N ALA A 43 -5.08 0.62 21.57
CA ALA A 43 -6.33 1.30 21.22
C ALA A 43 -6.57 1.31 19.70
N ASN A 44 -5.51 1.40 18.88
CA ASN A 44 -5.58 1.35 17.41
C ASN A 44 -5.76 -0.08 16.86
N GLN A 45 -6.00 -1.08 17.71
CA GLN A 45 -6.07 -2.51 17.33
C GLN A 45 -4.85 -2.98 16.51
N THR A 46 -3.75 -2.24 16.58
CA THR A 46 -2.52 -2.55 15.86
C THR A 46 -1.71 -3.44 16.78
N GLY A 47 -1.49 -4.69 16.36
CA GLY A 47 -0.74 -5.66 17.16
C GLY A 47 0.62 -5.08 17.55
N VAL A 48 0.91 -5.03 18.85
CA VAL A 48 2.26 -4.74 19.33
C VAL A 48 3.12 -5.95 18.98
N GLU A 49 4.26 -5.72 18.32
CA GLU A 49 5.21 -6.76 17.95
C GLU A 49 5.53 -7.63 19.17
N ASN A 50 5.03 -8.86 19.17
CA ASN A 50 5.31 -9.82 20.22
C ASN A 50 6.51 -10.65 19.78
N LYS A 51 7.71 -10.28 20.23
CA LYS A 51 8.93 -11.11 20.02
C LYS A 51 8.85 -12.45 20.76
N HIS A 52 7.91 -12.59 21.71
CA HIS A 52 7.53 -13.86 22.30
C HIS A 52 6.25 -14.39 21.65
N PHE A 53 6.40 -15.47 20.88
CA PHE A 53 5.32 -16.25 20.31
C PHE A 53 4.52 -16.90 21.45
N LYS A 54 3.30 -16.40 21.73
CA LYS A 54 2.37 -17.12 22.60
C LYS A 54 1.90 -18.37 21.84
N LYS A 55 2.42 -19.53 22.25
CA LYS A 55 2.14 -20.85 21.68
C LYS A 55 0.71 -21.33 21.93
N GLU A 56 -0.01 -20.71 22.86
CA GLU A 56 -1.29 -21.21 23.34
C GLU A 56 -2.32 -20.09 23.27
N GLN A 57 -2.82 -19.78 22.07
CA GLN A 57 -4.22 -19.38 22.01
C GLN A 57 -4.85 -19.66 20.65
N TYR A 58 -5.86 -20.53 20.73
CA TYR A 58 -6.91 -20.82 19.76
C TYR A 58 -6.61 -21.90 18.72
N VAL A 59 -6.37 -23.13 19.19
CA VAL A 59 -7.27 -24.28 19.00
C VAL A 59 -7.04 -25.09 20.29
N CYS A 60 -8.00 -25.25 21.20
CA CYS A 60 -9.14 -26.11 21.06
C CYS A 60 -9.98 -26.00 22.36
N GLU A 61 -11.30 -25.99 22.24
CA GLU A 61 -12.02 -27.03 22.98
C GLU A 61 -11.43 -28.36 22.48
N ALA A 62 -10.64 -29.02 23.34
CA ALA A 62 -9.81 -30.23 23.12
C ALA A 62 -8.28 -30.01 23.17
N SER A 63 -7.78 -29.92 24.40
CA SER A 63 -6.66 -30.73 24.91
C SER A 63 -5.39 -30.87 24.05
N VAL A 64 -4.29 -30.34 24.61
CA VAL A 64 -2.98 -31.02 24.69
C VAL A 64 -2.35 -31.42 23.35
N LEU A 65 -1.43 -30.59 22.83
CA LEU A 65 -0.08 -30.99 22.37
C LEU A 65 0.66 -29.77 21.78
N GLN A 66 1.57 -29.24 22.58
CA GLN A 66 2.54 -28.18 22.30
C GLN A 66 3.57 -28.66 21.25
N ASN A 67 3.43 -28.32 19.96
CA ASN A 67 4.45 -28.59 18.94
C ASN A 67 4.52 -27.52 17.84
N ASP A 68 5.73 -27.31 17.28
CA ASP A 68 6.13 -26.24 16.35
C ASP A 68 5.35 -26.13 15.02
N ALA A 69 4.37 -27.00 14.77
CA ALA A 69 3.54 -27.00 13.57
C ALA A 69 2.56 -25.80 13.48
N SER A 70 2.19 -25.19 14.61
CA SER A 70 1.19 -24.11 14.68
C SER A 70 1.56 -22.84 13.87
N ARG A 71 2.86 -22.57 13.67
CA ARG A 71 3.34 -21.45 12.83
C ARG A 71 2.97 -21.59 11.36
N ILE A 72 3.13 -22.80 10.83
CA ILE A 72 2.86 -23.12 9.44
C ILE A 72 1.35 -23.10 9.19
N TYR A 73 0.54 -23.61 10.12
CA TYR A 73 -0.92 -23.60 9.99
C TYR A 73 -1.52 -22.19 9.88
N ARG A 74 -1.14 -21.24 10.76
CA ARG A 74 -1.65 -19.85 10.66
C ARG A 74 -1.18 -19.13 9.39
N MET A 75 0.03 -19.45 8.92
CA MET A 75 0.55 -18.90 7.67
C MET A 75 -0.17 -19.49 6.46
N ILE A 76 -0.41 -20.80 6.45
CA ILE A 76 -1.15 -21.49 5.39
C ILE A 76 -2.61 -21.05 5.38
N GLU A 77 -3.24 -20.85 6.53
CA GLU A 77 -4.63 -20.38 6.62
C GLU A 77 -4.77 -18.92 6.13
N ALA A 78 -3.85 -18.03 6.53
CA ALA A 78 -3.80 -16.67 5.98
C ALA A 78 -3.47 -16.62 4.48
N LEU A 79 -2.70 -17.60 3.97
CA LEU A 79 -2.41 -17.77 2.55
C LEU A 79 -3.54 -18.48 1.80
N LEU A 80 -4.42 -19.23 2.47
CA LEU A 80 -5.59 -19.84 1.84
C LEU A 80 -6.77 -18.89 1.77
N ASP A 81 -6.72 -17.73 2.43
CA ASP A 81 -7.78 -16.73 2.38
C ASP A 81 -8.02 -16.24 0.94
N PRO A 82 -9.14 -16.63 0.30
CA PRO A 82 -9.40 -16.29 -1.11
C PRO A 82 -9.57 -14.79 -1.31
N LYS A 83 -10.02 -14.07 -0.28
CA LYS A 83 -10.16 -12.61 -0.29
C LYS A 83 -8.81 -11.92 -0.46
N THR A 84 -7.75 -12.44 0.13
CA THR A 84 -6.39 -11.90 0.03
C THR A 84 -5.89 -12.04 -1.40
N TRP A 85 -6.11 -13.18 -2.04
CA TRP A 85 -5.75 -13.40 -3.44
C TRP A 85 -6.55 -12.54 -4.41
N LEU A 86 -7.83 -12.28 -4.15
CA LEU A 86 -8.63 -11.37 -4.96
C LEU A 86 -8.06 -9.93 -4.91
N PHE A 87 -7.67 -9.43 -3.74
CA PHE A 87 -7.01 -8.13 -3.63
C PHE A 87 -5.61 -8.11 -4.25
N ALA A 88 -4.85 -9.21 -4.12
CA ALA A 88 -3.53 -9.33 -4.72
C ALA A 88 -3.62 -9.31 -6.25
N LEU A 89 -4.56 -10.06 -6.84
CA LEU A 89 -4.82 -10.09 -8.27
C LEU A 89 -5.31 -8.72 -8.78
N LEU A 90 -6.24 -8.08 -8.07
CA LEU A 90 -6.70 -6.73 -8.41
C LEU A 90 -5.54 -5.72 -8.41
N SER A 91 -4.68 -5.78 -7.39
CA SER A 91 -3.50 -4.92 -7.30
C SER A 91 -2.48 -5.22 -8.41
N GLY A 92 -2.25 -6.50 -8.71
CA GLY A 92 -1.38 -6.92 -9.80
C GLY A 92 -1.85 -6.38 -11.16
N LEU A 93 -3.12 -6.59 -11.49
CA LEU A 93 -3.72 -6.09 -12.73
C LEU A 93 -3.70 -4.56 -12.81
N ALA A 94 -3.95 -3.86 -11.71
CA ALA A 94 -3.93 -2.40 -11.68
C ALA A 94 -2.54 -1.78 -11.89
N ASN A 95 -1.46 -2.53 -11.62
CA ASN A 95 -0.10 -2.04 -11.86
C ASN A 95 0.37 -2.20 -13.31
N VAL A 96 -0.24 -3.11 -14.09
CA VAL A 96 0.13 -3.32 -15.50
C VAL A 96 -0.07 -2.03 -16.34
N PRO A 97 -1.22 -1.33 -16.29
CA PRO A 97 -1.40 -0.06 -16.99
C PRO A 97 -0.49 1.07 -16.49
N LYS A 98 -0.10 1.06 -15.21
CA LYS A 98 0.79 2.09 -14.64
C LYS A 98 2.16 2.09 -15.30
N GLY A 99 2.63 0.95 -15.80
CA GLY A 99 3.85 0.86 -16.58
C GLY A 99 3.84 1.75 -17.83
N LEU A 100 2.69 1.88 -18.50
CA LEU A 100 2.50 2.79 -19.64
C LEU A 100 2.49 4.25 -19.21
N SER A 101 1.87 4.55 -18.07
CA SER A 101 1.80 5.92 -17.53
C SER A 101 3.19 6.49 -17.20
N ASN A 102 4.13 5.63 -16.77
CA ASN A 102 5.53 6.00 -16.54
C ASN A 102 6.27 6.40 -17.84
N GLN A 103 5.73 6.05 -19.01
CA GLN A 103 6.26 6.43 -20.32
C GLN A 103 5.51 7.62 -20.94
N SER A 104 4.57 8.24 -20.20
CA SER A 104 3.76 9.37 -20.68
C SER A 104 4.59 10.53 -21.22
N ALA A 105 5.74 10.85 -20.62
CA ALA A 105 6.62 11.90 -21.15
C ALA A 105 7.14 11.61 -22.56
N VAL A 106 7.42 10.34 -22.87
CA VAL A 106 7.86 9.90 -24.21
C VAL A 106 6.70 9.92 -25.20
N ILE A 107 5.51 9.49 -24.76
CA ILE A 107 4.28 9.51 -25.58
C ILE A 107 3.85 10.95 -25.90
N ILE A 108 3.94 11.86 -24.95
CA ILE A 108 3.57 13.26 -25.18
C ILE A 108 4.63 13.97 -26.03
N ALA A 109 5.90 13.56 -25.95
CA ALA A 109 6.96 14.02 -26.85
C ALA A 109 6.85 13.45 -28.28
N SER A 110 6.23 12.28 -28.46
CA SER A 110 5.98 11.70 -29.79
C SER A 110 4.78 12.36 -30.49
N ILE A 111 3.83 12.90 -29.72
CA ILE A 111 2.87 13.89 -30.21
C ILE A 111 3.62 15.22 -30.33
N ARG A 112 3.40 16.04 -31.36
CA ARG A 112 4.18 17.26 -31.66
C ARG A 112 3.99 18.42 -30.64
N PHE A 113 3.87 18.14 -29.35
CA PHE A 113 3.77 19.13 -28.29
C PHE A 113 5.15 19.67 -27.89
N SER A 114 5.19 20.95 -27.52
CA SER A 114 6.40 21.56 -26.95
C SER A 114 6.68 20.98 -25.56
N ILE A 115 7.97 20.88 -25.20
CA ILE A 115 8.43 20.35 -23.91
C ILE A 115 7.73 21.04 -22.73
N LEU A 116 7.51 22.36 -22.80
CA LEU A 116 6.81 23.11 -21.76
C LEU A 116 5.34 22.71 -21.60
N GLN A 117 4.64 22.42 -22.70
CA GLN A 117 3.26 21.96 -22.66
C GLN A 117 3.17 20.54 -22.08
N THR A 118 4.13 19.68 -22.44
CA THR A 118 4.24 18.32 -21.90
C THR A 118 4.45 18.31 -20.39
N THR A 119 5.36 19.15 -19.89
CA THR A 119 5.62 19.27 -18.45
C THR A 119 4.39 19.81 -17.71
N LEU A 120 3.72 20.82 -18.27
CA LEU A 120 2.51 21.38 -17.67
C LEU A 120 1.39 20.34 -17.57
N LEU A 121 1.19 19.53 -18.61
CA LEU A 121 0.20 18.45 -18.61
C LEU A 121 0.51 17.40 -17.54
N GLY A 122 1.79 17.06 -17.36
CA GLY A 122 2.24 16.15 -16.30
C GLY A 122 1.93 16.67 -14.89
N CYS A 123 2.12 17.98 -14.64
CA CYS A 123 1.77 18.59 -13.37
C CYS A 123 0.27 18.50 -13.07
N VAL A 124 -0.59 18.75 -14.06
CA VAL A 124 -2.06 18.67 -13.90
C VAL A 124 -2.50 17.25 -13.57
N ILE A 125 -1.94 16.24 -14.23
CA ILE A 125 -2.22 14.82 -13.96
C ILE A 125 -1.85 14.47 -12.51
N GLY A 126 -0.68 14.91 -12.03
CA GLY A 126 -0.23 14.64 -10.66
C GLY A 126 -1.12 15.29 -9.59
N VAL A 127 -1.61 16.51 -9.82
CA VAL A 127 -2.58 17.16 -8.92
C VAL A 127 -3.90 16.38 -8.89
N GLY A 128 -4.39 15.96 -10.06
CA GLY A 128 -5.60 15.14 -10.17
C GLY A 128 -5.49 13.83 -9.38
N GLU A 129 -4.38 13.11 -9.54
CA GLU A 129 -4.12 11.87 -8.80
C GLU A 129 -4.09 12.10 -7.29
N THR A 130 -3.45 13.18 -6.83
CA THR A 130 -3.37 13.52 -5.40
C THR A 130 -4.75 13.75 -4.80
N VAL A 131 -5.63 14.50 -5.50
CA VAL A 131 -7.00 14.76 -5.05
C VAL A 131 -7.83 13.47 -5.00
N VAL A 132 -7.69 12.61 -6.01
CA VAL A 132 -8.39 11.31 -6.06
C VAL A 132 -7.94 10.40 -4.92
N ILE A 133 -6.63 10.31 -4.64
CA ILE A 133 -6.12 9.51 -3.51
C ILE A 133 -6.65 10.04 -2.18
N TRP A 134 -6.61 11.37 -1.99
CA TRP A 134 -7.08 11.99 -0.76
C TRP A 134 -8.56 11.73 -0.52
N THR A 135 -9.41 11.93 -1.53
CA THR A 135 -10.86 11.65 -1.43
C THR A 135 -11.14 10.17 -1.17
N THR A 136 -10.44 9.27 -1.86
CA THR A 136 -10.55 7.81 -1.66
C THR A 136 -10.20 7.44 -0.22
N CYS A 137 -9.14 8.02 0.34
CA CYS A 137 -8.71 7.74 1.71
C CYS A 137 -9.76 8.18 2.73
N VAL A 138 -10.30 9.39 2.58
CA VAL A 138 -11.35 9.93 3.47
C VAL A 138 -12.60 9.07 3.41
N ILE A 139 -13.07 8.72 2.21
CA ILE A 139 -14.30 7.91 2.03
C ILE A 139 -14.09 6.48 2.54
N SER A 140 -12.94 5.87 2.24
CA SER A 140 -12.58 4.53 2.71
C SER A 140 -12.52 4.45 4.24
N SER A 141 -12.06 5.51 4.90
CA SER A 141 -12.02 5.59 6.37
C SER A 141 -13.41 5.67 7.01
N ARG A 142 -14.40 6.25 6.33
CA ARG A 142 -15.75 6.46 6.87
C ARG A 142 -16.73 5.31 6.60
N THR A 143 -16.55 4.60 5.49
CA THR A 143 -17.58 3.68 4.98
C THR A 143 -17.46 2.25 5.52
N GLY A 144 -16.36 1.90 6.21
CA GLY A 144 -16.12 0.56 6.78
C GLY A 144 -15.94 -0.57 5.75
N SER A 145 -16.36 -0.37 4.50
CA SER A 145 -16.28 -1.33 3.40
C SER A 145 -15.36 -0.83 2.28
N ARG A 146 -14.07 -1.15 2.41
CA ARG A 146 -13.00 -0.72 1.49
C ARG A 146 -13.19 -1.26 0.07
N ALA A 147 -13.78 -2.45 -0.08
CA ALA A 147 -13.95 -3.12 -1.38
C ALA A 147 -14.89 -2.35 -2.32
N TRP A 148 -16.01 -1.83 -1.80
CA TRP A 148 -16.97 -1.05 -2.58
C TRP A 148 -16.40 0.28 -3.03
N VAL A 149 -15.67 0.97 -2.16
CA VAL A 149 -14.98 2.23 -2.50
C VAL A 149 -14.00 2.00 -3.64
N ILE A 150 -13.17 0.95 -3.53
CA ILE A 150 -12.22 0.58 -4.58
C ILE A 150 -12.93 0.32 -5.91
N PHE A 151 -14.01 -0.47 -5.90
CA PHE A 151 -14.78 -0.79 -7.11
C PHE A 151 -15.32 0.46 -7.81
N VAL A 152 -15.95 1.38 -7.07
CA VAL A 152 -16.50 2.63 -7.62
C VAL A 152 -15.40 3.50 -8.23
N TYR A 153 -14.25 3.62 -7.56
CA TYR A 153 -13.13 4.42 -8.05
C TYR A 153 -12.42 3.81 -9.27
N TYR A 154 -12.57 2.50 -9.52
CA TYR A 154 -12.07 1.87 -10.74
C TYR A 154 -12.97 2.11 -11.96
N LEU A 155 -14.24 2.50 -11.80
CA LEU A 155 -15.16 2.70 -12.94
C LEU A 155 -14.69 3.80 -13.90
N PRO A 156 -14.31 5.02 -13.44
CA PRO A 156 -13.79 6.05 -14.33
C PRO A 156 -12.53 5.63 -15.08
N ASN A 157 -11.64 4.86 -14.42
CA ASN A 157 -10.41 4.36 -15.05
C ASN A 157 -10.70 3.39 -16.20
N ASN A 158 -11.63 2.46 -15.99
CA ASN A 158 -12.05 1.52 -17.04
C ASN A 158 -12.73 2.27 -18.20
N LEU A 159 -13.61 3.23 -17.91
CA LEU A 159 -14.24 4.08 -18.92
C LEU A 159 -13.20 4.86 -19.74
N GLY A 160 -12.19 5.44 -19.09
CA GLY A 160 -11.11 6.16 -19.76
C GLY A 160 -10.30 5.26 -20.70
N THR A 161 -10.03 4.02 -20.30
CA THR A 161 -9.31 3.05 -21.14
C THR A 161 -10.15 2.61 -22.34
N ILE A 162 -11.46 2.37 -22.14
CA ILE A 162 -12.38 2.04 -23.24
C ILE A 162 -12.44 3.20 -24.22
N LEU A 163 -12.61 4.43 -23.73
CA LEU A 163 -12.68 5.63 -24.57
C LEU A 163 -11.40 5.84 -25.38
N ALA A 164 -10.23 5.69 -24.76
CA ALA A 164 -8.94 5.79 -25.45
C ALA A 164 -8.76 4.70 -26.52
N SER A 165 -9.41 3.55 -26.38
CA SER A 165 -9.32 2.43 -27.33
C SER A 165 -10.31 2.57 -28.48
N THR A 166 -11.46 3.21 -28.26
CA THR A 166 -12.53 3.37 -29.26
C THR A 166 -12.44 4.69 -30.03
N LEU A 167 -11.68 5.67 -29.55
CA LEU A 167 -11.47 6.91 -30.28
C LEU A 167 -10.57 6.69 -31.51
N PRO A 168 -10.99 7.15 -32.71
CA PRO A 168 -10.13 7.13 -33.87
C PRO A 168 -8.93 8.07 -33.65
N TRP A 169 -7.74 7.59 -34.00
CA TRP A 169 -6.46 8.31 -33.87
C TRP A 169 -6.23 9.39 -34.94
N THR A 170 -7.28 9.73 -35.67
CA THR A 170 -7.30 10.70 -36.77
C THR A 170 -8.50 11.61 -36.55
N ASN A 171 -8.28 12.93 -36.64
CA ASN A 171 -9.32 13.97 -36.62
C ASN A 171 -10.53 13.60 -37.48
#